data_AF-A0A1I6ZJV1-F1
#
_entry.id   AF-A0A1I6ZJV1-F1
#
_cell.length_a   1.000
_cell.length_b   1.000
_cell.length_c   1.000
_cell.angle_alpha   90.00
_cell.angle_beta   90.00
_cell.angle_gamma   90.00
#
_symmetry.space_group_name_H-M   'P 1'
#
loop_
_entity.id
_entity.type
_entity.pdbx_description
1 polymer ?
#
loop_
_entity_poly.entity_id
_entity_poly.type
_entity_poly.pdbx_seq_one_letter_code
_entity_poly.pdbx_strand_id
1 'polypeptide(L)'
;MPLTSVRASRRDLAAALAVVVVVLAVSAGIAALALALARGVVPLGGSSYQTEFISPWWWLAFLLVPVPAVVARTRAATAAAATAALVVPQFAAAAVVVGRYRSSGWGDGLEVFAYAHPLLLTLVTGTVVALVRRRA
;
A
#
# COMPACT_ATOMS: atom_id res chain seq x y z
N MET A 1 -12.43 -26.36 -33.82
CA MET A 1 -11.92 -25.02 -33.43
C MET A 1 -12.16 -24.79 -31.93
N PRO A 2 -11.21 -24.17 -31.20
CA PRO A 2 -11.02 -24.40 -29.77
C PRO A 2 -11.77 -23.39 -28.89
N LEU A 3 -13.07 -23.58 -28.69
CA LEU A 3 -13.89 -22.75 -27.79
C LEU A 3 -13.51 -22.91 -26.31
N THR A 4 -12.80 -23.98 -25.95
CA THR A 4 -12.31 -24.25 -24.60
C THR A 4 -11.13 -23.37 -24.21
N SER A 5 -10.22 -23.09 -25.15
CA SER A 5 -9.01 -22.27 -24.91
C SER A 5 -9.33 -20.80 -24.60
N VAL A 6 -10.30 -20.21 -25.29
CA VAL A 6 -10.68 -18.80 -25.13
C VAL A 6 -11.39 -18.54 -23.79
N ARG A 7 -12.21 -19.49 -23.33
CA ARG A 7 -12.91 -19.36 -22.03
C ARG A 7 -11.96 -19.47 -20.83
N ALA A 8 -10.93 -20.33 -20.92
CA ALA A 8 -9.89 -20.43 -19.90
C ALA A 8 -9.09 -19.13 -19.78
N SER A 9 -8.63 -18.58 -20.91
CA SER A 9 -7.89 -17.30 -20.96
C SER A 9 -8.67 -16.13 -20.33
N ARG A 10 -9.97 -16.01 -20.62
CA ARG A 10 -10.82 -14.94 -20.03
C ARG A 10 -11.02 -15.11 -18.53
N ARG A 11 -11.22 -16.34 -18.03
CA ARG A 11 -11.37 -16.60 -16.59
C ARG A 11 -10.08 -16.28 -15.83
N ASP A 12 -8.92 -16.59 -16.39
CA ASP A 12 -7.65 -16.28 -15.75
C ASP A 12 -7.37 -14.77 -15.70
N LEU A 13 -7.76 -14.04 -16.75
CA LEU A 13 -7.67 -12.58 -16.78
C LEU A 13 -8.62 -11.95 -15.74
N ALA A 14 -9.86 -12.42 -15.65
CA ALA A 14 -10.82 -11.95 -14.67
C ALA A 14 -10.33 -12.20 -13.23
N ALA A 15 -9.78 -13.39 -12.96
CA ALA A 15 -9.19 -13.71 -11.66
C ALA A 15 -7.98 -12.81 -11.34
N ALA A 16 -7.08 -12.59 -12.31
CA ALA A 16 -5.94 -11.69 -12.15
C ALA A 16 -6.38 -10.25 -11.85
N LEU A 17 -7.37 -9.74 -12.59
CA LEU A 17 -7.94 -8.41 -12.37
C LEU A 17 -8.58 -8.31 -10.98
N ALA A 18 -9.36 -9.33 -10.59
CA ALA A 18 -10.00 -9.37 -9.28
C ALA A 18 -8.97 -9.29 -8.14
N VAL A 19 -7.86 -10.03 -8.24
CA VAL A 19 -6.78 -9.94 -7.24
C VAL A 19 -6.20 -8.53 -7.16
N VAL A 20 -5.90 -7.89 -8.31
CA VAL A 20 -5.35 -6.53 -8.33
C VAL A 20 -6.34 -5.53 -7.73
N VAL A 21 -7.63 -5.62 -8.07
CA VAL A 21 -8.68 -4.76 -7.54
C VAL A 21 -8.86 -4.94 -6.05
N VAL A 22 -8.88 -6.18 -5.56
CA VAL A 22 -8.99 -6.48 -4.12
C VAL A 22 -7.78 -5.93 -3.36
N VAL A 23 -6.56 -6.15 -3.86
CA VAL A 23 -5.34 -5.59 -3.24
C VAL A 23 -5.39 -4.07 -3.20
N LEU A 24 -5.81 -3.42 -4.29
CA LEU A 24 -5.97 -1.98 -4.35
C LEU A 24 -6.98 -1.49 -3.31
N ALA A 25 -8.16 -2.10 -3.28
CA ALA A 25 -9.26 -1.73 -2.39
C ALA A 25 -8.87 -1.90 -0.92
N VAL A 26 -8.25 -3.03 -0.55
CA VAL A 26 -7.82 -3.27 0.84
C VAL A 26 -6.66 -2.35 1.21
N SER A 27 -5.69 -2.13 0.33
CA SER A 27 -4.58 -1.20 0.57
C SER A 27 -5.07 0.24 0.76
N ALA A 28 -5.95 0.72 -0.12
CA ALA A 28 -6.58 2.03 0.00
C ALA A 28 -7.45 2.14 1.26
N GLY A 29 -8.18 1.07 1.61
CA GLY A 29 -8.95 1.00 2.85
C GLY A 29 -8.08 1.14 4.10
N ILE A 30 -6.93 0.46 4.16
CA ILE A 30 -5.95 0.59 5.25
C ILE A 30 -5.43 2.02 5.35
N ALA A 31 -5.04 2.62 4.21
CA ALA A 31 -4.57 4.00 4.16
C ALA A 31 -5.64 4.99 4.67
N ALA A 32 -6.86 4.88 4.16
CA ALA A 32 -7.98 5.73 4.56
C ALA A 32 -8.32 5.56 6.04
N LEU A 33 -8.35 4.32 6.54
CA LEU A 33 -8.60 4.02 7.95
C LEU A 33 -7.51 4.61 8.85
N ALA A 34 -6.24 4.45 8.49
CA ALA A 34 -5.12 5.01 9.25
C ALA A 34 -5.17 6.55 9.30
N LEU A 35 -5.56 7.20 8.21
CA LEU A 35 -5.75 8.65 8.16
C LEU A 35 -6.97 9.13 8.97
N ALA A 36 -8.02 8.32 9.05
CA ALA A 36 -9.25 8.61 9.78
C ALA A 36 -9.09 8.40 11.30
N LEU A 37 -8.31 7.41 11.72
CA LEU A 37 -8.03 7.10 13.12
C LEU A 37 -6.88 7.95 13.73
N ALA A 38 -6.27 8.82 12.92
CA ALA A 38 -5.20 9.69 13.38
C ALA A 38 -5.74 10.69 14.43
N ARG A 39 -5.04 10.81 15.57
CA ARG A 39 -5.50 11.64 16.70
C ARG A 39 -5.38 13.14 16.45
N GLY A 40 -4.69 13.57 15.40
CA GLY A 40 -4.45 14.98 15.11
C GLY A 40 -3.55 15.62 16.15
N VAL A 41 -3.89 16.84 16.57
CA VAL A 41 -3.13 17.59 17.58
C VAL A 41 -3.78 17.39 18.95
N VAL A 42 -3.03 16.81 19.89
CA VAL A 42 -3.49 16.55 21.26
C VAL A 42 -2.69 17.40 22.24
N PRO A 43 -3.31 18.25 23.08
CA PRO A 43 -2.62 19.02 24.10
C PRO A 43 -2.11 18.09 25.21
N LEU A 44 -0.85 18.27 25.63
CA LEU A 44 -0.23 17.51 26.73
C LEU A 44 -0.17 18.30 28.04
N GLY A 45 -0.62 19.56 28.03
CA GLY A 45 -0.55 20.50 29.14
C GLY A 45 0.52 21.58 28.93
N GLY A 46 0.27 22.78 29.47
CA GLY A 46 1.11 23.95 29.23
C GLY A 46 1.14 24.34 27.74
N SER A 47 2.32 24.56 27.19
CA SER A 47 2.56 24.86 25.77
C SER A 47 2.96 23.63 24.93
N SER A 48 2.79 22.43 25.45
CA SER A 48 3.22 21.18 24.80
C SER A 48 2.07 20.48 24.07
N TYR A 49 2.37 19.97 22.87
CA TYR A 49 1.42 19.28 22.00
C TYR A 49 2.03 18.01 21.44
N GLN A 50 1.20 16.98 21.21
CA GLN A 50 1.53 15.80 20.43
C GLN A 50 0.79 15.85 19.10
N THR A 51 1.50 15.57 18.00
CA THR A 51 0.91 15.55 16.65
C THR A 51 0.92 14.15 16.06
N GLU A 52 -0.24 13.66 15.64
CA GLU A 52 -0.41 12.39 14.95
C GLU A 52 -1.34 12.57 13.74
N PHE A 53 -0.75 12.68 12.55
CA PHE A 53 -1.52 12.88 11.31
C PHE A 53 -1.79 11.59 10.52
N ILE A 54 -1.26 10.46 10.99
CA ILE A 54 -1.59 9.11 10.53
C ILE A 54 -1.43 8.10 11.67
N SER A 55 -2.36 7.17 11.78
CA SER A 55 -2.39 6.19 12.85
C SER A 55 -1.45 5.00 12.59
N PRO A 56 -0.92 4.31 13.64
CA PRO A 56 -0.10 3.11 13.50
C PRO A 56 -0.76 1.94 12.73
N TRP A 57 -2.09 1.94 12.60
CA TRP A 57 -2.82 0.99 11.75
C TRP A 57 -2.34 0.98 10.29
N TRP A 58 -1.61 2.02 9.85
CA TRP A 58 -0.99 2.09 8.53
C TRP A 58 -0.09 0.88 8.21
N TRP A 59 0.59 0.35 9.23
CA TRP A 59 1.47 -0.80 9.12
C TRP A 59 0.77 -2.11 8.71
N LEU A 60 -0.56 -2.19 8.83
CA LEU A 60 -1.33 -3.35 8.36
C LEU A 60 -1.15 -3.59 6.86
N ALA A 61 -0.77 -2.58 6.07
CA ALA A 61 -0.49 -2.74 4.64
C ALA A 61 0.59 -3.81 4.37
N PHE A 62 1.53 -4.02 5.31
CA PHE A 62 2.57 -5.05 5.17
C PHE A 62 2.02 -6.48 5.19
N LEU A 63 0.82 -6.70 5.74
CA LEU A 63 0.17 -8.02 5.70
C LEU A 63 -0.22 -8.45 4.28
N LEU A 64 -0.30 -7.50 3.33
CA LEU A 64 -0.62 -7.76 1.93
C LEU A 64 0.61 -8.15 1.08
N VAL A 65 1.83 -8.01 1.61
CA VAL A 65 3.10 -8.34 0.92
C VAL A 65 3.11 -9.75 0.28
N PRO A 66 2.55 -10.80 0.92
CA PRO A 66 2.56 -12.13 0.32
C PRO A 66 1.73 -12.25 -0.97
N VAL A 67 0.73 -11.38 -1.18
CA VAL A 67 -0.21 -11.51 -2.30
C VAL A 67 0.49 -11.32 -3.66
N PRO A 68 1.23 -10.23 -3.93
CA PRO A 68 2.03 -10.12 -5.15
C PRO A 68 3.01 -11.27 -5.35
N ALA A 69 3.58 -11.81 -4.27
CA ALA A 69 4.56 -12.90 -4.33
C ALA A 69 3.93 -14.24 -4.75
N VAL A 70 2.73 -14.56 -4.25
CA VAL A 70 1.98 -15.74 -4.68
C VAL A 70 1.60 -15.62 -6.16
N VAL A 71 1.14 -14.45 -6.59
CA VAL A 71 0.79 -14.17 -8.00
C VAL A 71 2.02 -14.24 -8.92
N ALA A 72 3.20 -13.87 -8.42
CA ALA A 72 4.45 -13.91 -9.19
C ALA A 72 4.86 -15.32 -9.63
N ARG A 73 4.33 -16.37 -9.00
CA ARG A 73 4.54 -17.77 -9.43
C ARG A 73 3.86 -18.09 -10.74
N THR A 74 2.80 -17.37 -11.11
CA THR A 74 2.01 -17.66 -12.31
C THR A 74 2.20 -16.60 -13.39
N ARG A 75 2.17 -15.31 -13.04
CA ARG A 75 2.22 -14.21 -14.01
C ARG A 75 2.99 -13.00 -13.49
N ALA A 76 4.15 -12.72 -14.09
CA ALA A 76 4.98 -11.57 -13.73
C ALA A 76 4.25 -10.22 -13.89
N ALA A 77 3.46 -10.05 -14.96
CA ALA A 77 2.71 -8.82 -15.20
C ALA A 77 1.64 -8.58 -14.11
N THR A 78 0.91 -9.62 -13.71
CA THR A 78 -0.09 -9.51 -12.63
C THR A 78 0.57 -9.22 -11.29
N ALA A 79 1.75 -9.79 -11.02
CA ALA A 79 2.50 -9.49 -9.81
C ALA A 79 2.93 -8.01 -9.76
N ALA A 80 3.43 -7.46 -10.86
CA ALA A 80 3.78 -6.04 -10.94
C ALA A 80 2.56 -5.14 -10.70
N ALA A 81 1.42 -5.46 -11.32
CA ALA A 81 0.17 -4.73 -11.11
C ALA A 81 -0.33 -4.84 -9.65
N ALA A 82 -0.24 -6.03 -9.04
CA ALA A 82 -0.60 -6.23 -7.64
C ALA A 82 0.35 -5.49 -6.68
N THR A 83 1.65 -5.44 -6.98
CA THR A 83 2.61 -4.59 -6.25
C THR A 83 2.21 -3.13 -6.35
N ALA A 84 1.97 -2.61 -7.56
CA ALA A 84 1.55 -1.22 -7.74
C ALA A 84 0.25 -0.90 -6.98
N ALA A 85 -0.76 -1.79 -7.08
CA ALA A 85 -2.01 -1.69 -6.34
C ALA A 85 -1.81 -1.65 -4.81
N LEU A 86 -0.80 -2.37 -4.31
CA LEU A 86 -0.43 -2.34 -2.90
C LEU A 86 0.23 -1.01 -2.51
N VAL A 87 1.23 -0.52 -3.25
CA VAL A 87 2.03 0.63 -2.78
C VAL A 87 1.48 2.00 -3.14
N VAL A 88 0.79 2.17 -4.28
CA VAL A 88 0.32 3.48 -4.74
C VAL A 88 -0.60 4.17 -3.71
N PRO A 89 -1.61 3.50 -3.11
CA PRO A 89 -2.42 4.12 -2.07
C PRO A 89 -1.61 4.60 -0.85
N GLN A 90 -0.51 3.93 -0.55
CA GLN A 90 0.36 4.27 0.58
C GLN A 90 1.21 5.50 0.28
N PHE A 91 1.66 5.69 -0.97
CA PHE A 91 2.28 6.95 -1.41
C PHE A 91 1.30 8.12 -1.34
N ALA A 92 0.03 7.91 -1.73
CA ALA A 92 -1.00 8.93 -1.61
C ALA A 92 -1.24 9.29 -0.13
N ALA A 93 -1.30 8.30 0.78
CA ALA A 93 -1.42 8.56 2.21
C ALA A 93 -0.25 9.38 2.76
N ALA A 94 0.98 9.04 2.40
CA ALA A 94 2.17 9.80 2.79
C ALA A 94 2.10 11.25 2.30
N ALA A 95 1.66 11.48 1.06
CA ALA A 95 1.46 12.83 0.52
C ALA A 95 0.40 13.63 1.31
N VAL A 96 -0.69 12.98 1.72
CA VAL A 96 -1.72 13.60 2.57
C VAL A 96 -1.16 13.96 3.94
N VAL A 97 -0.35 13.10 4.56
CA VAL A 97 0.32 13.39 5.83
C VAL A 97 1.21 14.62 5.72
N VAL A 98 2.07 14.67 4.71
CA VAL A 98 2.95 15.82 4.43
C VAL A 98 2.13 17.10 4.22
N GLY A 99 1.06 17.01 3.42
CA GLY A 99 0.15 18.13 3.18
C GLY A 99 -0.51 18.64 4.45
N ARG A 100 -1.00 17.74 5.32
CA ARG A 100 -1.61 18.10 6.62
C ARG A 100 -0.62 18.83 7.52
N TYR A 101 0.59 18.27 7.72
CA TYR A 101 1.64 18.90 8.54
C TYR A 101 1.94 20.34 8.07
N ARG A 102 2.16 20.52 6.76
CA ARG A 102 2.46 21.84 6.17
C ARG A 102 1.30 22.82 6.30
N SER A 103 0.07 22.38 5.99
CA SER A 103 -1.11 23.23 6.04
C SER A 103 -1.48 23.69 7.45
N SER A 104 -1.12 22.90 8.47
CA SER A 104 -1.43 23.18 9.87
C SER A 104 -0.34 24.00 10.57
N GLY A 105 0.72 24.42 9.86
CA GLY A 105 1.82 25.20 10.44
C GLY A 105 2.81 24.40 11.29
N TRP A 106 2.68 23.06 11.30
CA TRP A 106 3.55 22.14 12.06
C TRP A 106 4.66 21.51 11.19
N GLY A 107 4.81 21.97 9.94
CA GLY A 107 5.83 21.45 9.02
C GLY A 107 7.22 21.95 9.41
N ASP A 108 8.09 21.03 9.82
CA ASP A 108 9.50 21.27 10.13
C ASP A 108 10.45 20.60 9.11
N GLY A 109 9.89 19.96 8.08
CA GLY A 109 10.61 19.20 7.07
C GLY A 109 10.79 17.73 7.44
N LEU A 110 10.47 17.28 8.64
CA LEU A 110 10.50 15.86 9.00
C LEU A 110 9.27 15.11 8.47
N GLU A 111 8.21 15.81 8.08
CA GLU A 111 6.99 15.17 7.58
C GLU A 111 7.23 14.33 6.31
N VAL A 112 8.27 14.64 5.52
CA VAL A 112 8.64 13.82 4.33
C VAL A 112 9.14 12.42 4.70
N PHE A 113 9.54 12.16 5.95
CA PHE A 113 9.82 10.79 6.41
C PHE A 113 8.57 9.89 6.37
N ALA A 114 7.36 10.44 6.22
CA ALA A 114 6.17 9.64 5.92
C ALA A 114 6.36 8.77 4.66
N TYR A 115 7.16 9.21 3.67
CA TYR A 115 7.47 8.41 2.48
C TYR A 115 8.35 7.18 2.75
N ALA A 116 9.02 7.09 3.90
CA ALA A 116 9.79 5.91 4.27
C ALA A 116 8.90 4.66 4.35
N HIS A 117 7.64 4.80 4.78
CA HIS A 117 6.70 3.69 4.87
C HIS A 117 6.38 3.05 3.50
N PRO A 118 5.85 3.78 2.49
CA PRO A 118 5.61 3.20 1.17
C PRO A 118 6.90 2.77 0.44
N LEU A 119 8.03 3.44 0.68
CA LEU A 119 9.33 3.00 0.15
C LEU A 119 9.76 1.64 0.73
N LEU A 120 9.65 1.47 2.06
CA LEU A 120 9.93 0.20 2.72
C LEU A 120 8.98 -0.90 2.24
N LEU A 121 7.69 -0.59 2.11
CA LEU A 121 6.70 -1.54 1.58
C LEU A 121 7.04 -1.98 0.15
N THR A 122 7.49 -1.04 -0.69
CA THR A 122 7.97 -1.31 -2.06
C THR A 122 9.15 -2.26 -2.04
N LEU A 123 10.17 -1.95 -1.22
CA LEU A 123 11.40 -2.73 -1.12
C LEU A 123 11.15 -4.15 -0.60
N VAL A 124 10.35 -4.27 0.47
CA VAL A 124 9.98 -5.57 1.04
C VAL A 124 9.19 -6.39 0.02
N THR A 125 8.16 -5.80 -0.60
CA THR A 125 7.34 -6.50 -1.61
C THR A 125 8.17 -6.94 -2.81
N GLY A 126 8.99 -6.04 -3.37
CA GLY A 126 9.86 -6.34 -4.51
C GLY A 126 10.86 -7.45 -4.20
N THR A 127 11.45 -7.43 -2.99
CA THR A 127 12.37 -8.48 -2.53
C THR A 127 11.68 -9.83 -2.42
N VAL A 128 10.51 -9.89 -1.77
CA VAL A 128 9.77 -11.16 -1.61
C VAL A 128 9.32 -11.71 -2.96
N VAL A 129 8.82 -10.87 -3.86
CA VAL A 129 8.47 -11.26 -5.24
C VAL A 129 9.69 -11.81 -5.98
N ALA A 130 10.84 -11.13 -5.92
CA ALA A 130 12.06 -11.59 -6.57
C ALA A 130 12.56 -12.92 -6.02
N LEU A 131 12.52 -13.11 -4.69
CA LEU A 131 12.91 -14.36 -4.03
C LEU A 131 12.01 -15.54 -4.44
N VAL A 132 10.70 -15.33 -4.53
CA VAL A 132 9.77 -16.37 -4.97
C VAL A 132 10.01 -16.74 -6.43
N ARG A 133 10.26 -15.76 -7.30
CA ARG A 133 10.56 -16.01 -8.71
C ARG A 133 11.88 -16.74 -8.96
N ARG A 134 12.88 -16.56 -8.11
CA ARG A 134 14.15 -17.30 -8.21
C ARG A 134 14.02 -18.78 -7.85
N ARG A 135 12.94 -19.18 -7.17
CA ARG A 135 12.71 -20.55 -6.69
C ARG A 135 11.68 -21.32 -7.53
N ALA A 136 11.05 -20.68 -8.50
CA ALA A 136 10.05 -21.25 -9.40
C ALA A 136 10.70 -21.56 -10.75
#